data_AF-A0AA36ICK4-F1
#
_entry.id   AF-A0AA36ICK4-F1
#
_cell.length_a   1.000
_cell.length_b   1.000
_cell.length_c   1.000
_cell.angle_alpha   90.00
_cell.angle_beta   90.00
_cell.angle_gamma   90.00
#
_symmetry.space_group_name_H-M   'P 1'
#
loop_
_entity.id
_entity.type
_entity.pdbx_description
1 polymer ?
#
loop_
_entity_poly.entity_id
_entity_poly.type
_entity_poly.pdbx_seq_one_letter_code
_entity_poly.pdbx_strand_id
1 'polypeptide(L)'
;MVASLRPAWDVACLDAFDAHATLPAFLRQLLAYQNQHRGAASLDGLVAAVLAVLQAPLVLVVHNVEELAPAHQAALSALARDPNVRLVASVDHLWAPLLWSNDMLKDFNFCREEVHTGESYDLELRGKFPDMPSWCDPFTVEVASKVSIGLVLKSLTNNHRELVEVMAKNQLEGRKEGISMPDLLAVAEDRMIASNLTKIRRLLNELTDHDIVVQRQGQDGTTVYVLPVKQALLRRLAQGEVPCDDADDRDEDTDMEDA
;
A
#
# COMPACT_ATOMS: atom_id res chain seq x y z
N MET A 1 7.30 53.94 23.91
CA MET A 1 6.50 52.79 24.38
C MET A 1 6.78 51.65 23.42
N VAL A 2 7.81 50.84 23.69
CA VAL A 2 8.21 49.73 22.82
C VAL A 2 7.31 48.56 23.18
N ALA A 3 6.25 48.35 22.39
CA ALA A 3 5.42 47.16 22.49
C ALA A 3 6.27 45.97 22.01
N SER A 4 6.91 45.30 22.96
CA SER A 4 7.51 43.99 22.77
C SER A 4 6.38 43.02 22.39
N LEU A 5 6.14 42.83 21.10
CA LEU A 5 5.35 41.73 20.58
C LEU A 5 6.05 40.43 21.00
N ARG A 6 5.60 39.83 22.10
CA ARG A 6 5.85 38.40 22.32
C ARG A 6 5.25 37.66 21.13
N PRO A 7 5.83 36.54 20.64
CA PRO A 7 5.07 35.67 19.76
C PRO A 7 3.85 35.23 20.57
N ALA A 8 2.67 35.69 20.19
CA ALA A 8 1.50 35.63 21.07
C ALA A 8 0.96 34.19 21.20
N TRP A 9 1.26 33.32 20.23
CA TRP A 9 0.71 31.97 20.11
C TRP A 9 1.84 30.95 19.98
N ASP A 10 1.65 29.79 20.60
CA ASP A 10 2.52 28.62 20.41
C ASP A 10 2.11 27.93 19.10
N VAL A 11 3.07 27.61 18.23
CA VAL A 11 2.80 26.91 16.96
C VAL A 11 3.46 25.54 17.02
N ALA A 12 2.69 24.49 16.70
CA ALA A 12 3.20 23.13 16.61
C ALA A 12 2.75 22.49 15.30
N CYS A 13 3.70 21.84 14.62
CA CYS A 13 3.48 21.21 13.32
C CYS A 13 3.50 19.69 13.45
N LEU A 14 2.59 19.02 12.75
CA LEU A 14 2.50 17.57 12.65
C LEU A 14 2.43 17.17 11.17
N ASP A 15 3.44 16.43 10.73
CA ASP A 15 3.50 15.86 9.39
C ASP A 15 2.86 14.48 9.41
N ALA A 16 1.58 14.37 9.01
CA ALA A 16 0.87 13.09 9.09
C ALA A 16 1.23 12.10 7.98
N PHE A 17 1.90 12.56 6.92
CA PHE A 17 2.43 11.70 5.85
C PHE A 17 3.67 10.90 6.30
N ASP A 18 4.32 11.28 7.41
CA ASP A 18 5.45 10.51 7.94
C ASP A 18 4.94 9.22 8.59
N ALA A 19 5.42 8.07 8.10
CA ALA A 19 5.05 6.74 8.60
C ALA A 19 5.34 6.54 10.10
N HIS A 20 6.27 7.31 10.67
CA HIS A 20 6.63 7.24 12.09
C HIS A 20 5.90 8.27 12.95
N ALA A 21 5.28 9.28 12.34
CA ALA A 21 4.56 10.32 13.06
C ALA A 21 3.21 9.80 13.54
N THR A 22 3.04 9.76 14.87
CA THR A 22 1.75 9.40 15.48
C THR A 22 1.26 10.51 16.38
N LEU A 23 -0.05 10.76 16.38
CA LEU A 23 -0.65 11.80 17.23
C LEU A 23 -0.32 11.59 18.73
N PRO A 24 -0.33 10.38 19.31
CA PRO A 24 0.11 10.18 20.70
C PRO A 24 1.56 10.59 20.96
N ALA A 25 2.48 10.31 20.03
CA ALA A 25 3.88 10.70 20.18
C ALA A 25 4.02 12.22 20.14
N PHE A 26 3.33 12.87 19.21
CA PHE A 26 3.28 14.33 19.09
C PHE A 26 2.72 15.00 20.35
N LEU A 27 1.57 14.53 20.88
CA LEU A 27 0.99 15.10 22.10
C LEU A 27 1.91 14.93 23.32
N ARG A 28 2.64 13.81 23.41
CA ARG A 28 3.64 13.61 24.47
C ARG A 28 4.82 14.57 24.33
N GLN A 29 5.28 14.82 23.11
CA GLN A 29 6.35 15.79 22.84
C GLN A 29 5.90 17.22 23.20
N LEU A 30 4.66 17.59 22.90
CA LEU A 30 4.08 18.88 23.27
C LEU A 30 4.00 19.05 24.80
N LEU A 31 3.55 18.02 25.52
CA LEU A 31 3.52 18.01 26.99
C LEU A 31 4.93 18.11 27.59
N ALA A 32 5.91 17.40 27.01
CA ALA A 32 7.30 17.46 27.42
C ALA A 32 7.91 18.86 27.22
N TYR A 33 7.59 19.52 26.10
CA TYR A 33 8.02 20.90 25.83
C TYR A 33 7.48 21.89 26.86
N GLN A 34 6.26 21.68 27.34
CA GLN A 34 5.66 22.50 28.40
C GLN A 34 6.13 22.10 29.82
N ASN A 35 7.20 21.29 29.93
CA ASN A 35 7.78 20.79 31.19
C ASN A 35 6.78 20.04 32.09
N GLN A 36 5.74 19.42 31.52
CA GLN A 36 4.78 18.62 32.26
C GLN A 36 4.79 17.16 31.79
N HIS A 37 5.37 16.28 32.60
CA HIS A 37 5.29 14.83 32.38
C HIS A 37 3.96 14.28 32.91
N ARG A 38 2.85 14.54 32.21
CA ARG A 38 1.60 13.79 32.44
C ARG A 38 1.61 12.55 31.56
N GLY A 39 2.02 11.42 32.14
CA GLY A 39 1.88 10.11 31.49
C GLY A 39 0.41 9.70 31.43
N ALA A 40 -0.25 9.91 30.29
CA ALA A 40 -1.55 9.31 30.00
C ALA A 40 -1.37 8.09 29.09
N ALA A 41 -2.03 6.99 29.47
CA ALA A 41 -2.02 5.74 28.71
C ALA A 41 -3.02 5.76 27.55
N SER A 42 -4.10 6.54 27.65
CA SER A 42 -5.14 6.69 26.63
C SER A 42 -4.99 7.96 25.81
N LEU A 43 -5.44 7.91 24.56
CA LEU A 43 -5.43 9.05 23.64
C LEU A 43 -6.28 10.22 24.16
N ASP A 44 -7.49 9.94 24.66
CA ASP A 44 -8.37 10.95 25.27
C ASP A 44 -7.74 11.60 26.51
N GLY A 45 -6.99 10.81 27.28
CA GLY A 45 -6.25 11.31 28.44
C GLY A 45 -5.11 12.24 28.05
N LEU A 46 -4.42 11.96 26.93
CA LEU A 46 -3.40 12.85 26.38
C LEU A 46 -4.00 14.17 25.88
N VAL A 47 -5.14 14.10 25.17
CA VAL A 47 -5.87 15.29 24.73
C VAL A 47 -6.28 16.17 25.91
N ALA A 48 -6.91 15.58 26.93
CA ALA A 48 -7.31 16.30 28.13
C ALA A 48 -6.11 16.87 28.90
N ALA A 49 -4.99 16.15 28.94
CA ALA A 49 -3.76 16.63 29.56
C ALA A 49 -3.19 17.84 28.82
N VAL A 50 -3.16 17.83 27.49
CA VAL A 50 -2.69 18.97 26.68
C VAL A 50 -3.57 20.19 26.96
N LEU A 51 -4.88 20.06 26.85
CA LEU A 51 -5.83 21.15 27.09
C LEU A 51 -5.71 21.76 28.49
N ALA A 52 -5.42 20.95 29.51
CA ALA A 52 -5.24 21.42 30.89
C ALA A 52 -3.94 22.21 31.11
N VAL A 53 -2.95 22.04 30.24
CA VAL A 53 -1.61 22.64 30.37
C VAL A 53 -1.45 23.88 29.50
N LEU A 54 -2.29 24.07 28.48
CA LEU A 54 -2.25 25.25 27.62
C LEU A 54 -2.37 26.55 28.43
N GLN A 55 -1.28 27.32 28.45
CA GLN A 55 -1.24 28.66 29.07
C GLN A 55 -1.44 29.78 28.04
N ALA A 56 -1.22 29.50 26.77
CA ALA A 56 -1.38 30.40 25.63
C ALA A 56 -2.15 29.69 24.51
N PRO A 57 -2.74 30.46 23.56
CA PRO A 57 -3.38 29.88 22.39
C PRO A 57 -2.39 29.06 21.57
N LEU A 58 -2.79 27.86 21.17
CA LEU A 58 -2.01 26.92 20.37
C LEU A 58 -2.51 26.91 18.93
N VAL A 59 -1.62 27.07 17.96
CA VAL A 59 -1.89 26.77 16.56
C VAL A 59 -1.29 25.42 16.23
N LEU A 60 -2.14 24.50 15.81
CA LEU A 60 -1.76 23.21 15.26
C LEU A 60 -1.78 23.31 13.73
N VAL A 61 -0.63 23.06 13.11
CA VAL A 61 -0.51 22.89 11.66
C VAL A 61 -0.37 21.39 11.39
N VAL A 62 -1.31 20.81 10.65
CA VAL A 62 -1.31 19.37 10.35
C VAL A 62 -1.26 19.16 8.84
N HIS A 63 -0.18 18.59 8.34
CA HIS A 63 -0.05 18.23 6.93
C HIS A 63 -0.68 16.86 6.67
N ASN A 64 -1.48 16.73 5.60
CA ASN A 64 -2.15 15.48 5.19
C ASN A 64 -3.00 14.83 6.29
N VAL A 65 -3.92 15.59 6.88
CA VAL A 65 -4.72 15.14 8.05
C VAL A 65 -5.50 13.84 7.80
N GLU A 66 -5.82 13.52 6.54
CA GLU A 66 -6.48 12.28 6.12
C GLU A 66 -5.63 11.02 6.29
N GLU A 67 -4.30 11.15 6.33
CA GLU A 67 -3.39 10.01 6.47
C GLU A 67 -3.27 9.53 7.92
N LEU A 68 -3.72 10.34 8.88
CA LEU A 68 -3.82 9.92 10.27
C LEU A 68 -4.83 8.77 10.42
N ALA A 69 -4.54 7.83 11.33
CA ALA A 69 -5.51 6.78 11.68
C ALA A 69 -6.86 7.40 12.14
N PRO A 70 -8.02 6.76 11.87
CA PRO A 70 -9.34 7.32 12.20
C PRO A 70 -9.50 7.71 13.68
N ALA A 71 -8.92 6.93 14.59
CA ALA A 71 -8.92 7.25 16.02
C ALA A 71 -8.13 8.54 16.34
N HIS A 72 -7.03 8.81 15.63
CA HIS A 72 -6.26 10.03 15.77
C HIS A 72 -7.00 11.24 15.20
N GLN A 73 -7.69 11.08 14.06
CA GLN A 73 -8.52 12.15 13.50
C GLN A 73 -9.65 12.55 14.47
N ALA A 74 -10.30 11.58 15.12
CA ALA A 74 -11.33 11.85 16.13
C ALA A 74 -10.77 12.56 17.38
N ALA A 75 -9.56 12.20 17.83
CA ALA A 75 -8.91 12.89 18.94
C ALA A 75 -8.46 14.32 18.54
N LEU A 76 -8.04 14.52 17.30
CA LEU A 76 -7.72 15.83 16.75
C LEU A 76 -8.96 16.71 16.65
N SER A 77 -10.13 16.16 16.28
CA SER A 77 -11.39 16.94 16.29
C SER A 77 -11.76 17.36 17.71
N ALA A 78 -11.58 16.48 18.70
CA ALA A 78 -11.79 16.80 20.11
C ALA A 78 -10.87 17.92 20.62
N LEU A 79 -9.63 18.01 20.12
CA LEU A 79 -8.70 19.13 20.39
C LEU A 79 -9.16 20.42 19.71
N ALA A 80 -9.55 20.35 18.43
CA ALA A 80 -9.97 21.51 17.63
C ALA A 80 -11.26 22.16 18.14
N ARG A 81 -12.07 21.43 18.92
CA ARG A 81 -13.25 21.94 19.60
C ARG A 81 -12.94 23.00 20.66
N ASP A 82 -11.74 22.99 21.24
CA ASP A 82 -11.36 23.98 22.28
C ASP A 82 -11.01 25.34 21.65
N PRO A 83 -11.56 26.47 22.17
CA PRO A 83 -11.33 27.79 21.57
C PRO A 83 -9.88 28.29 21.68
N ASN A 84 -9.06 27.70 22.55
CA ASN A 84 -7.64 28.03 22.66
C ASN A 84 -6.78 27.26 21.65
N VAL A 85 -7.35 26.28 20.94
CA VAL A 85 -6.66 25.51 19.91
C VAL A 85 -7.19 25.95 18.54
N ARG A 86 -6.28 26.34 17.64
CA ARG A 86 -6.61 26.65 16.25
C ARG A 86 -5.94 25.62 15.36
N LEU A 87 -6.71 24.98 14.50
CA LEU A 87 -6.21 23.98 13.57
C LEU A 87 -6.12 24.58 12.15
N VAL A 88 -4.97 24.42 11.53
CA VAL A 88 -4.76 24.58 10.09
C VAL A 88 -4.35 23.21 9.56
N ALA A 89 -5.07 22.69 8.57
CA ALA A 89 -4.77 21.38 8.02
C ALA A 89 -4.72 21.41 6.49
N SER A 90 -3.78 20.68 5.89
CA SER A 90 -3.83 20.36 4.45
C SER A 90 -4.50 19.01 4.23
N VAL A 91 -5.15 18.89 3.06
CA VAL A 91 -5.91 17.72 2.63
C VAL A 91 -5.66 17.55 1.14
N ASP A 92 -5.19 16.38 0.72
CA ASP A 92 -4.92 16.08 -0.70
C ASP A 92 -5.87 15.01 -1.24
N HIS A 93 -6.35 14.11 -0.40
CA HIS A 93 -7.23 13.03 -0.86
C HIS A 93 -8.61 13.54 -1.28
N LEU A 94 -9.01 13.25 -2.53
CA LEU A 94 -10.30 13.65 -3.11
C LEU A 94 -11.52 13.25 -2.24
N TRP A 95 -11.44 12.08 -1.59
CA TRP A 95 -12.51 11.56 -0.74
C TRP A 95 -12.34 11.86 0.75
N ALA A 96 -11.38 12.71 1.14
CA ALA A 96 -11.14 13.03 2.55
C ALA A 96 -12.39 13.45 3.33
N PRO A 97 -13.34 14.23 2.78
CA PRO A 97 -14.57 14.57 3.49
C PRO A 97 -15.44 13.37 3.89
N LEU A 98 -15.30 12.22 3.22
CA LEU A 98 -16.02 10.98 3.57
C LEU A 98 -15.43 10.24 4.76
N LEU A 99 -14.20 10.56 5.16
CA LEU A 99 -13.53 9.94 6.31
C LEU A 99 -14.11 10.44 7.64
N TRP A 100 -14.71 11.62 7.65
CA TRP A 100 -15.17 12.28 8.87
C TRP A 100 -16.66 12.08 9.13
N SER A 101 -16.98 11.73 10.37
CA SER A 101 -18.36 11.69 10.83
C SER A 101 -18.95 13.10 10.93
N ASN A 102 -20.28 13.20 10.98
CA ASN A 102 -20.96 14.48 11.17
C ASN A 102 -20.54 15.19 12.47
N ASP A 103 -20.18 14.46 13.51
CA ASP A 103 -19.75 15.06 14.78
C ASP A 103 -18.30 15.57 14.68
N MET A 104 -17.42 14.84 14.01
CA MET A 104 -16.06 15.32 13.71
C MET A 104 -16.08 16.58 12.84
N LEU A 105 -16.94 16.63 11.83
CA LEU A 105 -17.10 17.81 10.97
C LEU A 105 -17.58 19.04 11.75
N LYS A 106 -18.47 18.85 12.73
CA LYS A 106 -18.92 19.94 13.61
C LYS A 106 -17.79 20.41 14.52
N ASP A 107 -17.04 19.49 15.11
CA ASP A 107 -15.94 19.79 16.03
C ASP A 107 -14.77 20.49 15.29
N PHE A 108 -14.45 20.05 14.08
CA PHE A 108 -13.43 20.70 13.25
C PHE A 108 -13.84 22.08 12.76
N ASN A 109 -15.14 22.29 12.49
CA ASN A 109 -15.70 23.54 12.00
C ASN A 109 -14.86 24.17 10.85
N PHE A 110 -14.46 23.35 9.88
CA PHE A 110 -13.53 23.76 8.83
C PHE A 110 -14.09 24.89 7.95
N CYS A 111 -13.25 25.90 7.72
CA CYS A 111 -13.39 26.80 6.58
C CYS A 111 -12.46 26.27 5.47
N ARG A 112 -13.04 25.87 4.34
CA ARG A 112 -12.29 25.28 3.24
C ARG A 112 -11.85 26.38 2.28
N GLU A 113 -10.56 26.40 1.99
CA GLU A 113 -9.98 27.25 0.95
C GLU A 113 -9.27 26.36 -0.08
N GLU A 114 -9.50 26.65 -1.35
CA GLU A 114 -8.85 25.95 -2.45
C GLU A 114 -7.50 26.62 -2.73
N VAL A 115 -6.41 25.89 -2.49
CA VAL A 115 -5.04 26.37 -2.69
C VAL A 115 -4.32 25.44 -3.65
N HIS A 116 -4.07 25.91 -4.88
CA HIS A 116 -3.31 25.17 -5.88
C HIS A 116 -1.84 25.63 -5.85
N THR A 117 -0.98 24.88 -5.18
CA THR A 117 0.44 25.24 -5.00
C THR A 117 1.28 25.01 -6.25
N GLY A 118 0.95 23.97 -7.04
CA GLY A 118 1.75 23.56 -8.21
C GLY A 118 3.12 22.98 -7.86
N GLU A 119 3.36 22.69 -6.58
CA GLU A 119 4.59 22.09 -6.06
C GLU A 119 4.54 20.55 -6.16
N SER A 120 5.71 19.89 -6.12
CA SER A 120 5.79 18.43 -6.15
C SER A 120 5.57 17.82 -4.76
N TYR A 121 4.95 16.64 -4.72
CA TYR A 121 4.71 15.86 -3.49
C TYR A 121 5.94 15.04 -3.03
N ASP A 122 7.16 15.49 -3.37
CA ASP A 122 8.39 14.73 -3.11
C ASP A 122 8.65 14.52 -1.62
N LEU A 123 8.24 15.47 -0.78
CA LEU A 123 8.43 15.44 0.66
C LEU A 123 7.50 14.38 1.30
N GLU A 124 6.23 14.44 0.92
CA GLU A 124 5.17 13.55 1.38
C GLU A 124 5.47 12.11 0.98
N LEU A 125 5.87 11.89 -0.27
CA LEU A 125 6.22 10.57 -0.78
C LEU A 125 7.41 9.95 -0.04
N ARG A 126 8.45 10.74 0.27
CA ARG A 126 9.63 10.27 1.04
C ARG A 126 9.30 9.96 2.49
N GLY A 127 8.43 10.74 3.13
CA GLY A 127 7.99 10.48 4.50
C GLY A 127 7.10 9.25 4.61
N LYS A 128 6.26 9.02 3.60
CA LYS A 128 5.31 7.91 3.55
C LYS A 128 5.95 6.58 3.22
N PHE A 129 6.90 6.59 2.29
CA PHE A 129 7.58 5.39 1.82
C PHE A 129 9.09 5.51 2.08
N PRO A 130 9.62 4.86 3.15
CA PRO A 130 11.05 4.82 3.42
C PRO A 130 11.84 4.25 2.24
N ASP A 131 11.27 3.22 1.60
CA ASP A 131 11.71 2.67 0.32
C ASP A 131 10.67 3.04 -0.74
N MET A 132 11.07 3.84 -1.73
CA MET A 132 10.16 4.33 -2.76
C MET A 132 9.66 3.15 -3.63
N PRO A 133 8.33 2.92 -3.72
CA PRO A 133 7.80 1.86 -4.55
C PRO A 133 8.13 2.07 -6.03
N SER A 134 8.34 0.97 -6.76
CA SER A 134 8.70 1.00 -8.19
C SER A 134 7.67 1.69 -9.10
N TRP A 135 6.42 1.81 -8.63
CA TRP A 135 5.34 2.52 -9.32
C TRP A 135 5.29 4.03 -9.02
N CYS A 136 6.00 4.50 -7.98
CA CYS A 136 6.10 5.93 -7.67
C CYS A 136 7.09 6.65 -8.59
N ASP A 137 8.07 5.95 -9.16
CA ASP A 137 9.03 6.52 -10.10
C ASP A 137 8.63 6.18 -11.57
N PRO A 138 8.15 7.19 -12.33
CA PRO A 138 7.77 7.00 -13.73
C PRO A 138 8.95 6.69 -14.65
N PHE A 139 10.20 6.77 -14.17
CA PHE A 139 11.41 6.45 -14.92
C PHE A 139 11.96 5.04 -14.63
N THR A 140 11.56 4.38 -13.54
CA THR A 140 11.89 2.95 -13.26
C THR A 140 10.95 1.94 -13.90
N VAL A 141 10.06 2.39 -14.79
CA VAL A 141 9.05 1.55 -15.48
C VAL A 141 9.67 0.40 -16.30
N GLU A 142 10.98 0.37 -16.52
CA GLU A 142 11.65 -0.76 -17.18
C GLU A 142 11.58 -2.10 -16.42
N VAL A 143 11.25 -2.11 -15.13
CA VAL A 143 11.01 -3.37 -14.37
C VAL A 143 9.53 -3.55 -13.98
N ALA A 144 8.70 -2.52 -14.12
CA ALA A 144 7.26 -2.56 -13.87
C ALA A 144 6.44 -3.14 -15.04
N SER A 145 7.09 -3.78 -16.02
CA SER A 145 6.44 -4.39 -17.20
C SER A 145 5.80 -5.76 -16.91
N LYS A 146 5.75 -6.21 -15.66
CA LYS A 146 4.94 -7.37 -15.27
C LYS A 146 3.88 -6.85 -14.32
N VAL A 147 2.68 -6.60 -14.85
CA VAL A 147 1.48 -6.52 -14.03
C VAL A 147 1.58 -7.65 -13.02
N SER A 148 1.53 -7.33 -11.73
CA SER A 148 1.74 -8.35 -10.70
C SER A 148 0.86 -9.56 -11.02
N ILE A 149 1.52 -10.69 -11.25
CA ILE A 149 0.86 -11.96 -11.51
C ILE A 149 -0.14 -12.27 -10.40
N GLY A 150 0.12 -11.82 -9.16
CA GLY A 150 -0.81 -11.90 -8.05
C GLY A 150 -2.11 -11.12 -8.31
N LEU A 151 -2.01 -9.87 -8.78
CA LEU A 151 -3.17 -9.05 -9.12
C LEU A 151 -3.96 -9.62 -10.29
N VAL A 152 -3.27 -10.10 -11.34
CA VAL A 152 -3.95 -10.73 -12.48
C VAL A 152 -4.67 -12.01 -12.04
N LEU A 153 -4.00 -12.87 -11.28
CA LEU A 153 -4.60 -14.09 -10.75
C LEU A 153 -5.82 -13.80 -9.87
N LYS A 154 -5.82 -12.72 -9.07
CA LYS A 154 -6.99 -12.29 -8.27
C LYS A 154 -8.21 -11.96 -9.13
N SER A 155 -8.01 -11.42 -10.33
CA SER A 155 -9.10 -11.08 -11.25
C SER A 155 -9.55 -12.24 -12.14
N LEU A 156 -8.71 -13.28 -12.28
CA LEU A 156 -9.02 -14.45 -13.09
C LEU A 156 -9.95 -15.45 -12.37
N THR A 157 -10.70 -16.22 -13.17
CA THR A 157 -11.61 -17.26 -12.68
C THR A 157 -10.84 -18.45 -12.06
N ASN A 158 -11.50 -19.22 -11.19
CA ASN A 158 -10.87 -20.39 -10.54
C ASN A 158 -10.26 -21.38 -11.55
N ASN A 159 -10.90 -21.61 -12.69
CA ASN A 159 -10.36 -22.49 -13.74
C ASN A 159 -9.00 -22.01 -14.27
N HIS A 160 -8.77 -20.70 -14.37
CA HIS A 160 -7.47 -20.16 -14.79
C HIS A 160 -6.42 -20.36 -13.70
N ARG A 161 -6.78 -20.15 -12.43
CA ARG A 161 -5.86 -20.36 -11.30
C ARG A 161 -5.44 -21.82 -11.19
N GLU A 162 -6.39 -22.74 -11.31
CA GLU A 162 -6.13 -24.18 -11.32
C GLU A 162 -5.27 -24.59 -12.52
N LEU A 163 -5.49 -24.00 -13.70
CA LEU A 163 -4.66 -24.23 -14.87
C LEU A 163 -3.22 -23.76 -14.64
N VAL A 164 -3.02 -22.56 -14.07
CA VAL A 164 -1.70 -22.03 -13.72
C VAL A 164 -1.01 -22.90 -12.66
N GLU A 165 -1.75 -23.37 -11.65
CA GLU A 165 -1.24 -24.30 -10.62
C GLU A 165 -0.74 -25.61 -11.25
N VAL A 166 -1.52 -26.20 -12.17
CA VAL A 166 -1.15 -27.41 -12.90
C VAL A 166 0.10 -27.18 -13.74
N MET A 167 0.18 -26.05 -14.46
CA MET A 167 1.35 -25.71 -15.26
C MET A 167 2.59 -25.52 -14.37
N ALA A 168 2.43 -24.88 -13.21
CA ALA A 168 3.51 -24.69 -12.25
C ALA A 168 4.04 -26.00 -11.66
N LYS A 169 3.14 -26.93 -11.29
CA LYS A 169 3.51 -28.28 -10.80
C LYS A 169 4.30 -29.06 -11.85
N ASN A 170 3.81 -29.10 -13.09
CA ASN A 170 4.49 -29.79 -14.18
C ASN A 170 5.88 -29.19 -14.49
N GLN A 171 6.04 -27.88 -14.40
CA GLN A 171 7.31 -27.20 -14.64
C GLN A 171 8.34 -27.47 -13.51
N LEU A 172 7.87 -27.68 -12.27
CA LEU A 172 8.71 -28.08 -11.12
C LEU A 172 9.10 -29.57 -11.16
N GLU A 173 8.22 -30.45 -11.63
CA GLU A 173 8.44 -31.91 -11.71
C GLU A 173 9.43 -32.34 -12.82
N GLY A 174 10.08 -31.38 -13.50
CA GLY A 174 11.19 -31.63 -14.42
C GLY A 174 10.94 -31.22 -15.87
N ARG A 175 9.73 -30.76 -16.22
CA ARG A 175 9.41 -30.23 -17.57
C ARG A 175 9.76 -28.74 -17.67
N LYS A 176 11.03 -28.39 -17.45
CA LYS A 176 11.51 -27.00 -17.52
C LYS A 176 11.26 -26.35 -18.89
N GLU A 177 11.18 -27.17 -19.95
CA GLU A 177 10.92 -26.73 -21.32
C GLU A 177 9.43 -26.41 -21.59
N GLY A 178 8.53 -26.73 -20.65
CA GLY A 178 7.09 -26.46 -20.77
C GLY A 178 6.25 -27.71 -20.99
N ILE A 179 4.93 -27.50 -21.12
CA ILE A 179 3.96 -28.57 -21.35
C ILE A 179 3.37 -28.49 -22.76
N SER A 180 3.24 -29.63 -23.42
CA SER A 180 2.60 -29.72 -24.74
C SER A 180 1.08 -29.59 -24.63
N MET A 181 0.40 -29.12 -25.69
CA MET A 181 -1.06 -29.00 -25.69
C MET A 181 -1.81 -30.32 -25.39
N PRO A 182 -1.41 -31.49 -25.94
CA PRO A 182 -2.05 -32.77 -25.63
C PRO A 182 -1.90 -33.19 -24.17
N ASP A 183 -0.71 -33.02 -23.59
CA ASP A 183 -0.46 -33.36 -22.19
C ASP A 183 -1.24 -32.45 -21.25
N LEU A 184 -1.31 -31.15 -21.56
CA LEU A 184 -2.07 -30.19 -20.79
C LEU A 184 -3.57 -30.49 -20.84
N LEU A 185 -4.08 -30.96 -21.99
CA LEU A 185 -5.46 -31.40 -22.13
C LEU A 185 -5.77 -32.61 -21.24
N ALA A 186 -4.90 -33.63 -21.23
CA ALA A 186 -5.08 -34.80 -20.38
C ALA A 186 -5.15 -34.42 -18.89
N VAL A 187 -4.22 -33.60 -18.41
CA VAL A 187 -4.21 -33.18 -16.99
C VAL A 187 -5.38 -32.25 -16.65
N ALA A 188 -5.80 -31.40 -17.59
CA ALA A 188 -6.94 -30.51 -17.38
C ALA A 188 -8.29 -31.25 -17.40
N GLU A 189 -8.41 -32.33 -18.16
CA GLU A 189 -9.57 -33.23 -18.15
C GLU A 189 -9.65 -33.99 -16.83
N ASP A 190 -8.53 -34.56 -16.36
CA ASP A 190 -8.45 -35.30 -15.10
C ASP A 190 -8.86 -34.45 -13.88
N ARG A 191 -8.50 -33.17 -13.89
CA ARG A 191 -8.84 -32.21 -12.82
C ARG A 191 -10.16 -31.46 -13.05
N MET A 192 -10.91 -31.80 -14.11
CA MET A 192 -12.17 -31.15 -14.47
C MET A 192 -12.06 -29.63 -14.75
N ILE A 193 -10.86 -29.13 -15.04
CA ILE A 193 -10.61 -27.71 -15.36
C ILE A 193 -11.19 -27.38 -16.73
N ALA A 194 -10.97 -28.25 -17.71
CA ALA A 194 -11.51 -28.11 -19.04
C ALA A 194 -11.82 -29.46 -19.69
N SER A 195 -12.99 -29.56 -20.32
CA SER A 195 -13.51 -30.79 -20.92
C SER A 195 -13.29 -30.89 -22.44
N ASN A 196 -12.72 -29.86 -23.06
CA ASN A 196 -12.43 -29.86 -24.49
C ASN A 196 -11.30 -28.90 -24.84
N LEU A 197 -10.70 -29.13 -26.00
CA LEU A 197 -9.60 -28.33 -26.54
C LEU A 197 -9.96 -26.85 -26.73
N THR A 198 -11.21 -26.55 -27.11
CA THR A 198 -11.68 -25.17 -27.32
C THR A 198 -11.67 -24.36 -26.03
N LYS A 199 -12.08 -24.97 -24.91
CA LYS A 199 -12.10 -24.34 -23.59
C LYS A 199 -10.66 -24.08 -23.13
N ILE A 200 -9.74 -25.03 -23.30
CA ILE A 200 -8.32 -24.83 -22.95
C ILE A 200 -7.70 -23.72 -23.78
N ARG A 201 -7.93 -23.70 -25.11
CA ARG A 201 -7.42 -22.62 -25.97
C ARG A 201 -7.90 -21.25 -25.53
N ARG A 202 -9.18 -21.14 -25.13
CA ARG A 202 -9.72 -19.88 -24.59
C ARG A 202 -8.97 -19.45 -23.32
N LEU A 203 -8.82 -20.36 -22.35
CA LEU A 203 -8.11 -20.07 -21.09
C LEU A 203 -6.64 -19.69 -21.35
N LEU A 204 -5.96 -20.38 -22.26
CA LEU A 204 -4.57 -20.09 -22.62
C LEU A 204 -4.42 -18.77 -23.34
N ASN A 205 -5.34 -18.39 -24.22
CA ASN A 205 -5.32 -17.09 -24.88
C ASN A 205 -5.46 -15.97 -23.85
N GLU A 206 -6.42 -16.07 -22.92
CA GLU A 206 -6.57 -15.10 -21.83
C GLU A 206 -5.30 -15.00 -20.96
N LEU A 207 -4.64 -16.12 -20.66
CA LEU A 207 -3.36 -16.12 -19.93
C LEU A 207 -2.18 -15.56 -20.75
N THR A 208 -2.21 -15.72 -22.07
CA THR A 208 -1.17 -15.18 -22.97
C THR A 208 -1.36 -13.67 -23.15
N ASP A 209 -2.60 -13.18 -23.23
CA ASP A 209 -2.93 -11.75 -23.34
C ASP A 209 -2.47 -10.95 -22.10
N HIS A 210 -2.31 -11.64 -20.96
CA HIS A 210 -1.79 -11.08 -19.71
C HIS A 210 -0.30 -11.38 -19.45
N ASP A 211 0.43 -11.89 -20.44
CA ASP A 211 1.84 -12.27 -20.33
C ASP A 211 2.16 -13.27 -19.19
N ILE A 212 1.15 -14.02 -18.72
CA ILE A 212 1.32 -15.07 -17.69
C ILE A 212 1.91 -16.34 -18.32
N VAL A 213 1.48 -16.68 -19.53
CA VAL A 213 1.93 -17.86 -20.26
C VAL A 213 2.59 -17.43 -21.57
N VAL A 214 3.77 -17.99 -21.84
CA VAL A 214 4.49 -17.76 -23.10
C VAL A 214 4.51 -19.06 -23.91
N GLN A 215 4.19 -18.95 -25.19
CA GLN A 215 4.33 -20.04 -26.14
C GLN A 215 5.79 -20.10 -26.62
N ARG A 216 6.43 -21.26 -26.48
CA ARG A 216 7.76 -21.53 -27.03
C ARG A 216 7.68 -22.69 -28.00
N GLN A 217 8.56 -22.70 -28.99
CA GLN A 217 8.76 -23.87 -29.82
C GLN A 217 9.79 -24.76 -29.11
N GLY A 218 9.40 -25.99 -28.79
CA GLY A 218 10.30 -27.00 -28.25
C GLY A 218 11.33 -27.45 -29.29
N GLN A 219 12.36 -28.16 -28.84
CA GLN A 219 13.44 -28.65 -29.71
C GLN A 219 12.90 -29.59 -30.81
N ASP A 220 11.76 -30.25 -30.56
CA ASP A 220 11.07 -31.16 -31.47
C ASP A 220 10.08 -30.47 -32.44
N GLY A 221 10.03 -29.12 -32.44
CA GLY A 221 9.10 -28.34 -33.27
C GLY A 221 7.65 -28.29 -32.74
N THR A 222 7.39 -28.87 -31.56
CA THR A 222 6.09 -28.82 -30.89
C THR A 222 5.91 -27.50 -30.13
N THR A 223 4.70 -26.94 -30.15
CA THR A 223 4.38 -25.75 -29.34
C THR A 223 4.21 -26.17 -27.88
N VAL A 224 5.03 -25.60 -27.00
CA VAL A 224 5.01 -25.81 -25.56
C VAL A 224 4.65 -24.52 -24.84
N TYR A 225 3.93 -24.65 -23.73
CA TYR A 225 3.47 -23.53 -22.90
C TYR A 225 4.29 -23.48 -21.61
N VAL A 226 4.87 -22.31 -21.31
CA VAL A 226 5.78 -22.09 -20.17
C VAL A 226 5.34 -20.87 -19.36
N LEU A 227 5.45 -20.95 -18.03
CA LEU A 227 5.32 -19.79 -17.14
C LEU A 227 6.69 -19.09 -17.00
N PRO A 228 6.87 -17.84 -17.44
CA PRO A 228 8.13 -17.10 -17.39
C PRO A 228 8.36 -16.45 -16.02
N VAL A 229 8.29 -17.26 -14.95
CA VAL A 229 8.39 -16.81 -13.55
C VAL A 229 9.61 -17.42 -12.84
N LYS A 230 10.14 -16.72 -11.82
CA LYS A 230 11.23 -17.22 -10.97
C LYS A 230 10.80 -18.50 -10.23
N GLN A 231 11.75 -19.36 -9.87
CA GLN A 231 11.45 -20.63 -9.19
C GLN A 231 10.74 -20.45 -7.83
N ALA A 232 11.06 -19.40 -7.07
CA ALA A 232 10.40 -19.10 -5.80
C ALA A 232 8.89 -18.86 -5.98
N LEU A 233 8.51 -18.04 -6.97
CA LEU A 233 7.12 -17.76 -7.29
C LEU A 233 6.43 -19.00 -7.89
N LEU A 234 7.13 -19.77 -8.73
CA LEU A 234 6.62 -21.03 -9.30
C LEU A 234 6.20 -22.02 -8.20
N ARG A 235 7.01 -22.14 -7.12
CA ARG A 235 6.69 -22.99 -5.95
C ARG A 235 5.42 -22.51 -5.24
N ARG A 236 5.23 -21.20 -5.07
CA ARG A 236 4.03 -20.62 -4.45
C ARG A 236 2.79 -20.87 -5.29
N LEU A 237 2.88 -20.65 -6.60
CA LEU A 237 1.79 -20.93 -7.54
C LEU A 237 1.42 -22.42 -7.57
N ALA A 238 2.40 -23.32 -7.47
CA ALA A 238 2.15 -24.76 -7.39
C ALA A 238 1.44 -25.18 -6.09
N GLN A 239 1.54 -24.39 -5.02
CA GLN A 239 0.81 -24.62 -3.77
C GLN A 239 -0.61 -24.04 -3.78
N GLY A 240 -1.01 -23.38 -4.89
CA GLY A 240 -2.31 -22.70 -5.01
C GLY A 240 -2.37 -21.37 -4.28
N GLU A 241 -1.24 -20.87 -3.78
CA GLU A 241 -1.17 -19.56 -3.15
C GLU A 241 -1.17 -18.46 -4.21
N VAL A 242 -2.13 -17.55 -4.11
CA VAL A 242 -2.11 -16.32 -4.90
C VAL A 242 -1.08 -15.39 -4.25
N PRO A 243 0.01 -15.02 -4.94
CA PRO A 243 1.00 -14.12 -4.37
C PRO A 243 0.31 -12.79 -3.98
N CYS A 244 0.41 -12.42 -2.70
CA CYS A 244 0.16 -11.04 -2.29
C CYS A 244 1.40 -10.22 -2.67
N ASP A 245 1.16 -9.01 -3.19
CA ASP A 245 2.18 -8.05 -3.65
C ASP A 245 3.20 -7.65 -2.56
N ASP A 246 2.96 -8.04 -1.31
CA ASP A 246 3.81 -7.72 -0.16
C ASP A 246 4.98 -8.68 0.05
N ALA A 247 5.05 -9.77 -0.73
CA ALA A 247 6.18 -10.70 -0.64
C ALA A 247 7.28 -10.27 -1.61
N ASP A 248 8.06 -9.29 -1.13
CA ASP A 248 9.44 -9.03 -1.49
C ASP A 248 10.05 -10.04 -2.45
N ASP A 249 10.36 -9.59 -3.67
CA ASP A 249 11.40 -10.15 -4.53
C ASP A 249 12.81 -9.90 -3.93
N ARG A 250 12.96 -9.85 -2.59
CA ARG A 250 14.26 -9.79 -1.93
C ARG A 250 14.93 -11.14 -2.06
N ASP A 251 15.74 -11.25 -3.11
CA ASP A 251 17.03 -11.94 -3.15
C ASP A 251 17.16 -13.14 -2.19
N GLU A 252 16.68 -14.30 -2.63
CA GLU A 252 17.30 -15.59 -2.29
C GLU A 252 18.17 -16.06 -3.46
N ASP A 253 19.06 -15.18 -3.95
CA ASP A 253 20.27 -15.63 -4.65
C ASP A 253 21.39 -15.71 -3.61
N THR A 254 21.27 -16.70 -2.72
CA THR A 254 22.42 -17.22 -1.97
C THR A 254 22.54 -18.71 -2.25
N ASP A 255 23.61 -19.01 -2.98
CA ASP A 255 24.40 -20.24 -2.96
C ASP A 255 23.86 -21.48 -3.68
N MET A 256 24.39 -21.71 -4.89
CA MET A 256 25.25 -22.88 -5.14
C MET A 256 25.90 -22.79 -6.54
N GLU A 257 26.93 -21.95 -6.68
CA GLU A 257 28.12 -22.37 -7.44
C GLU A 257 29.01 -23.10 -6.44
N ASP A 258 28.98 -24.44 -6.47
CA ASP A 258 30.12 -25.32 -6.13
C ASP A 258 29.68 -26.79 -6.23
N ALA A 259 30.07 -27.43 -7.35
CA ALA A 259 30.57 -28.82 -7.48
C ALA A 259 30.49 -29.30 -8.94
#